data_AF-A0A3C0GFR4-F1
#
_entry.id   AF-A0A3C0GFR4-F1
#
_cell.length_a   1.000
_cell.length_b   1.000
_cell.length_c   1.000
_cell.angle_alpha   90.00
_cell.angle_beta   90.00
_cell.angle_gamma   90.00
#
_symmetry.space_group_name_H-M   'P 1'
#
loop_
_entity.id
_entity.type
_entity.pdbx_description
1 polymer ?
#
loop_
_entity_poly.entity_id
_entity_poly.type
_entity_poly.pdbx_seq_one_letter_code
_entity_poly.pdbx_strand_id
1 'polypeptide(L)'
;MKSKRLLSEGLAYHIENSVPLNESIYRPGSKSFFAMINEARAAYERGDIRLNEDDYDLIKTDIGQLAEYKGIVVALDFPILEMYTIDEAEYKGRKVKLNKPKRNSGSSGGKYVVYVKNPKTKKVKKLTFGSRDMSVKLKDPKRRKSFVARHKCKETKDKMSKRYWACRIGRYPHLFGGKTRYTWW
;
A
#
# COMPACT_ATOMS: atom_id res chain seq x y z
N MET A 1 25.81 28.65 22.97
CA MET A 1 24.48 28.03 23.15
C MET A 1 24.13 27.29 21.86
N LYS A 2 24.29 25.96 21.80
CA LYS A 2 23.92 25.18 20.62
C LYS A 2 22.40 25.06 20.57
N SER A 3 21.81 25.46 19.45
CA SER A 3 20.38 25.32 19.15
C SER A 3 19.93 23.88 19.40
N LYS A 4 19.15 23.64 20.45
CA LYS A 4 18.50 22.35 20.70
C LYS A 4 17.39 22.22 19.65
N ARG A 5 17.71 21.67 18.48
CA ARG A 5 16.71 21.40 17.44
C ARG A 5 15.71 20.39 18.00
N LEU A 6 14.42 20.65 17.75
CA LEU A 6 13.32 19.82 18.23
C LEU A 6 13.39 18.47 17.53
N LEU A 7 13.82 17.43 18.26
CA LEU A 7 13.62 16.05 17.87
C LEU A 7 12.12 15.77 17.82
N SER A 8 11.68 14.81 17.00
CA SER A 8 10.31 14.32 17.06
C SER A 8 9.99 13.80 18.45
N GLU A 9 8.72 13.88 18.84
CA GLU A 9 8.24 13.38 20.13
C GLU A 9 8.66 11.93 20.37
N GLY A 10 8.64 11.09 19.33
CA GLY A 10 9.06 9.70 19.43
C GLY A 10 10.55 9.54 19.71
N LEU A 11 11.41 10.20 18.94
CA LEU A 11 12.85 10.10 19.16
C LEU A 11 13.28 10.75 20.49
N ALA A 12 12.66 11.88 20.84
CA ALA A 12 12.87 12.52 22.13
C ALA A 12 12.52 11.57 23.29
N TYR A 13 11.37 10.88 23.21
CA TYR A 13 10.96 9.90 24.21
C TYR A 13 12.01 8.78 24.39
N HIS A 14 12.52 8.23 23.29
CA HIS A 14 13.56 7.18 23.33
C HIS A 14 14.82 7.66 24.06
N ILE A 15 15.28 8.88 23.77
CA ILE A 15 16.49 9.45 24.38
C ILE A 15 16.27 9.78 25.86
N GLU A 16 15.15 10.43 26.18
CA GLU A 16 14.83 10.89 27.54
C GLU A 16 14.61 9.71 28.50
N ASN A 17 14.01 8.63 28.01
CA ASN A 17 13.70 7.44 28.82
C ASN A 17 14.76 6.32 28.65
N SER A 18 15.83 6.57 27.89
CA SER A 18 16.87 5.56 27.59
C SER A 18 16.28 4.26 27.02
N VAL A 19 15.24 4.37 26.20
CA VAL A 19 14.61 3.23 25.52
C VAL A 19 15.36 2.99 24.21
N PRO A 20 15.91 1.79 23.99
CA PRO A 20 16.56 1.44 22.73
C PRO A 20 15.68 1.65 21.50
N LEU A 21 16.26 1.94 20.34
CA LEU A 21 15.54 2.11 19.08
C LEU A 21 14.89 0.81 18.60
N ASN A 22 15.48 -0.34 18.94
CA ASN A 22 14.92 -1.66 18.63
C ASN A 22 13.60 -1.93 19.40
N GLU A 23 13.38 -1.31 20.56
CA GLU A 23 12.15 -1.33 21.34
C GLU A 23 11.27 -0.12 21.01
N SER A 24 11.11 0.15 19.70
CA SER A 24 10.36 1.31 19.23
C SER A 24 8.94 1.39 19.81
N ILE A 25 8.56 2.58 20.29
CA ILE A 25 7.17 2.89 20.65
C ILE A 25 6.20 2.78 19.46
N TYR A 26 6.73 2.83 18.23
CA TYR A 26 5.95 2.68 17.02
C TYR A 26 5.93 1.21 16.59
N ARG A 27 4.77 0.79 16.08
CA ARG A 27 4.64 -0.54 15.45
C ARG A 27 5.74 -0.73 14.40
N PRO A 28 6.54 -1.81 14.46
CA PRO A 28 7.53 -2.13 13.44
C PRO A 28 6.91 -2.15 12.05
N GLY A 29 7.55 -1.46 11.11
CA GLY A 29 7.03 -1.31 9.75
C GLY A 29 5.87 -0.31 9.62
N SER A 30 5.70 0.62 10.56
CA SER A 30 4.84 1.80 10.34
C SER A 30 5.61 2.97 9.70
N LYS A 31 4.91 3.90 9.05
CA LYS A 31 5.55 5.11 8.49
C LYS A 31 6.29 5.89 9.58
N SER A 32 5.71 5.96 10.78
CA SER A 32 6.30 6.62 11.95
C SER A 32 7.55 5.89 12.45
N PHE A 33 7.53 4.55 12.47
CA PHE A 33 8.71 3.74 12.82
C PHE A 33 9.90 4.07 11.92
N PHE A 34 9.74 4.01 10.59
CA PHE A 34 10.84 4.34 9.68
C PHE A 34 11.25 5.81 9.71
N ALA A 35 10.30 6.73 9.90
CA ALA A 35 10.62 8.14 10.05
C ALA A 35 11.51 8.38 11.28
N MET A 36 11.20 7.73 12.41
CA MET A 36 11.98 7.83 13.64
C MET A 36 13.39 7.23 13.48
N ILE A 37 13.55 6.07 12.85
CA ILE A 37 14.89 5.48 12.62
C ILE A 37 15.73 6.36 11.68
N ASN A 38 15.13 6.91 10.61
CA ASN A 38 15.82 7.82 9.71
C ASN A 38 16.22 9.13 10.40
N GLU A 39 15.36 9.62 11.31
CA GLU A 39 15.67 10.78 12.13
C GLU A 39 16.81 10.49 13.11
N ALA A 40 16.80 9.33 13.76
CA ALA A 40 17.87 8.89 14.66
C ALA A 40 19.21 8.79 13.92
N ARG A 41 19.23 8.19 12.72
CA ARG A 41 20.42 8.15 11.85
C ARG A 41 20.95 9.55 11.57
N ALA A 42 20.08 10.44 11.11
CA ALA A 42 20.49 11.82 10.78
C ALA A 42 20.93 12.61 12.02
N ALA A 43 20.34 12.35 13.19
CA ALA A 43 20.74 12.97 14.44
C ALA A 43 22.09 12.44 14.94
N TYR A 44 22.36 11.15 14.78
CA TYR A 44 23.64 10.53 15.13
C TYR A 44 24.77 11.04 14.23
N GLU A 45 24.56 11.11 12.91
CA GLU A 45 25.54 11.65 11.95
C GLU A 45 25.92 13.12 12.24
N ARG A 46 24.98 13.89 12.80
CA ARG A 46 25.23 15.28 13.24
C ARG A 46 25.90 15.38 14.60
N GLY A 47 25.99 14.28 15.35
CA GLY A 47 26.47 14.27 16.73
C GLY A 47 25.47 14.85 17.74
N ASP A 48 24.17 14.89 17.41
CA ASP A 48 23.11 15.39 18.29
C ASP A 48 22.73 14.38 19.38
N ILE A 49 22.94 13.09 19.10
CA ILE A 49 22.56 11.97 19.99
C ILE A 49 23.71 10.97 20.14
N ARG A 50 23.68 10.20 21.22
CA ARG A 50 24.54 9.04 21.42
C ARG A 50 23.68 7.79 21.42
N LEU A 51 24.18 6.75 20.76
CA LEU A 51 23.51 5.45 20.66
C LEU A 51 24.36 4.40 21.36
N ASN A 52 23.71 3.34 21.84
CA ASN A 52 24.40 2.13 22.27
C ASN A 52 24.84 1.31 21.04
N GLU A 53 25.53 0.20 21.26
CA GLU A 53 26.06 -0.66 20.19
C GLU A 53 24.95 -1.22 19.29
N ASP A 54 23.89 -1.76 19.90
CA ASP A 54 22.76 -2.36 19.17
C ASP A 54 22.02 -1.33 18.29
N ASP A 55 21.78 -0.13 18.81
CA ASP A 55 21.10 0.94 18.08
C ASP A 55 22.00 1.54 17.00
N TYR A 56 23.31 1.59 17.24
CA TYR A 56 24.29 1.98 16.23
C TYR A 56 24.28 1.00 15.05
N ASP A 57 24.27 -0.31 15.33
CA ASP A 57 24.18 -1.34 14.31
C ASP A 57 22.86 -1.23 13.53
N LEU A 58 21.74 -0.97 14.23
CA LEU A 58 20.44 -0.75 13.59
C LEU A 58 20.46 0.42 12.60
N ILE A 59 20.95 1.60 13.00
CA ILE A 59 20.96 2.77 12.12
C ILE A 59 21.96 2.63 10.97
N LYS A 60 22.97 1.77 11.08
CA LYS A 60 23.95 1.49 10.02
C LYS A 60 23.38 0.66 8.88
N THR A 61 22.31 -0.10 9.13
CA THR A 61 21.57 -0.82 8.08
C THR A 61 20.78 0.15 7.18
N ASP A 62 20.23 -0.36 6.07
CA ASP A 62 19.36 0.40 5.18
C ASP A 62 17.91 0.46 5.69
N ILE A 63 17.65 0.02 6.92
CA ILE A 63 16.31 0.06 7.51
C ILE A 63 15.73 1.49 7.46
N GLY A 64 14.47 1.59 7.01
CA GLY A 64 13.79 2.86 6.83
C GLY A 64 14.09 3.60 5.52
N GLN A 65 15.09 3.15 4.75
CA GLN A 65 15.24 3.59 3.36
C GLN A 65 14.23 2.90 2.45
N LEU A 66 13.87 3.54 1.34
CA LEU A 66 12.89 3.03 0.38
C LEU A 66 13.54 2.78 -0.98
N ALA A 67 13.22 1.66 -1.61
CA ALA A 67 13.69 1.31 -2.95
C ALA A 67 12.54 0.79 -3.84
N GLU A 68 12.68 0.89 -5.15
CA GLU A 68 11.74 0.29 -6.10
C GLU A 68 12.15 -1.16 -6.39
N TYR A 69 11.27 -2.12 -6.08
CA TYR A 69 11.44 -3.53 -6.43
C TYR A 69 10.20 -4.04 -7.16
N LYS A 70 10.39 -4.52 -8.40
CA LYS A 70 9.30 -5.02 -9.27
C LYS A 70 8.13 -4.03 -9.43
N GLY A 71 8.42 -2.72 -9.46
CA GLY A 71 7.43 -1.65 -9.60
C GLY A 71 6.64 -1.32 -8.34
N ILE A 72 7.10 -1.79 -7.17
CA ILE A 72 6.53 -1.52 -5.86
C ILE A 72 7.61 -0.82 -5.02
N VAL A 73 7.26 0.24 -4.31
CA VAL A 73 8.16 0.87 -3.33
C VAL A 73 8.18 0.00 -2.06
N VAL A 74 9.35 -0.49 -1.69
CA VAL A 74 9.56 -1.35 -0.51
C VAL A 74 10.56 -0.70 0.43
N ALA A 75 10.43 -0.96 1.73
CA ALA A 75 11.46 -0.59 2.69
C ALA A 75 12.59 -1.62 2.65
N LEU A 76 13.82 -1.12 2.64
CA LEU A 76 15.01 -1.96 2.72
C LEU A 76 15.19 -2.51 4.14
N ASP A 77 15.86 -3.66 4.22
CA ASP A 77 16.16 -4.39 5.46
C ASP A 77 14.96 -4.62 6.38
N PHE A 78 13.76 -4.68 5.79
CA PHE A 78 12.53 -4.96 6.51
C PHE A 78 11.65 -5.91 5.68
N PRO A 79 11.01 -6.92 6.31
CA PRO A 79 10.14 -7.84 5.58
C PRO A 79 9.09 -7.09 4.76
N ILE A 80 8.89 -7.52 3.50
CA ILE A 80 7.88 -6.93 2.60
C ILE A 80 6.49 -7.20 3.17
N LEU A 81 6.00 -6.31 4.03
CA LEU A 81 4.64 -6.35 4.58
C LEU A 81 3.65 -5.71 3.58
N GLU A 82 2.43 -6.25 3.51
CA GLU A 82 1.34 -5.70 2.70
C GLU A 82 1.08 -4.20 2.98
N MET A 83 1.45 -3.71 4.17
CA MET A 83 1.32 -2.31 4.58
C MET A 83 2.20 -1.34 3.76
N TYR A 84 3.33 -1.78 3.20
CA TYR A 84 4.17 -0.98 2.29
C TYR A 84 3.80 -1.11 0.81
N THR A 85 2.92 -2.05 0.47
CA THR A 85 2.38 -2.22 -0.89
C THR A 85 1.24 -1.23 -1.21
N ILE A 86 1.46 0.06 -0.89
CA ILE A 86 0.53 1.11 -1.25
C ILE A 86 1.20 1.95 -2.33
N ASP A 87 0.88 1.60 -3.58
CA ASP A 87 0.99 2.51 -4.71
C ASP A 87 0.04 3.71 -4.44
N GLU A 88 0.43 4.63 -3.54
CA GLU A 88 -0.26 5.89 -3.30
C GLU A 88 0.05 6.80 -4.50
N ALA A 89 -0.99 7.36 -5.11
CA ALA A 89 -0.82 8.35 -6.17
C ALA A 89 -1.82 9.47 -6.00
N GLU A 90 -1.53 10.63 -6.58
CA GLU A 90 -2.46 11.74 -6.58
C GLU A 90 -3.37 11.68 -7.80
N TYR A 91 -4.67 11.84 -7.58
CA TYR A 91 -5.67 11.97 -8.62
C TYR A 91 -6.56 13.16 -8.30
N LYS A 92 -6.48 14.21 -9.12
CA LYS A 92 -7.22 15.48 -8.94
C LYS A 92 -7.02 16.08 -7.53
N GLY A 93 -5.77 16.18 -7.07
CA GLY A 93 -5.41 16.74 -5.77
C GLY A 93 -5.77 15.85 -4.56
N ARG A 94 -6.21 14.61 -4.78
CA ARG A 94 -6.51 13.65 -3.69
C ARG A 94 -5.57 12.46 -3.75
N LYS A 95 -5.02 12.07 -2.60
CA LYS A 95 -4.27 10.82 -2.45
C LYS A 95 -5.22 9.62 -2.64
N VAL A 96 -4.91 8.77 -3.61
CA VAL A 96 -5.68 7.57 -3.95
C VAL A 96 -4.78 6.33 -3.90
N LYS A 97 -5.34 5.21 -3.44
CA LYS A 97 -4.68 3.91 -3.49
C LYS A 97 -4.85 3.30 -4.88
N LEU A 98 -3.75 3.02 -5.58
CA LEU A 98 -3.78 2.38 -6.89
C LEU A 98 -4.01 0.86 -6.75
N ASN A 99 -4.53 0.26 -7.83
CA ASN A 99 -4.73 -1.19 -7.97
C ASN A 99 -5.62 -1.84 -6.90
N LYS A 100 -6.34 -1.04 -6.10
CA LYS A 100 -7.25 -1.50 -5.05
C LYS A 100 -8.68 -1.14 -5.43
N PRO A 101 -9.48 -2.08 -5.98
CA PRO A 101 -10.87 -1.82 -6.33
C PRO A 101 -11.68 -1.58 -5.06
N LYS A 102 -12.63 -0.64 -5.14
CA LYS A 102 -13.57 -0.32 -4.07
C LYS A 102 -14.98 -0.10 -4.61
N ARG A 103 -15.98 -0.10 -3.74
CA ARG A 103 -17.35 0.30 -4.13
C ARG A 103 -17.33 1.75 -4.60
N ASN A 104 -17.97 2.01 -5.73
CA ASN A 104 -18.12 3.36 -6.24
C ASN A 104 -19.24 4.06 -5.44
N SER A 105 -18.90 5.14 -4.74
CA SER A 105 -19.86 5.97 -4.02
C SER A 105 -20.63 6.93 -4.94
N GLY A 106 -20.17 7.13 -6.17
CA GLY A 106 -20.86 7.98 -7.14
C GLY A 106 -22.11 7.32 -7.72
N SER A 107 -23.08 8.16 -8.10
CA SER A 107 -24.30 7.78 -8.82
C SER A 107 -24.04 7.41 -10.28
N SER A 108 -22.96 7.96 -10.87
CA SER A 108 -22.59 7.75 -12.26
C SER A 108 -21.47 6.70 -12.44
N GLY A 109 -21.62 5.89 -13.48
CA GLY A 109 -20.67 4.84 -13.87
C GLY A 109 -20.90 3.49 -13.17
N GLY A 110 -19.89 2.62 -13.26
CA GLY A 110 -19.98 1.25 -12.73
C GLY A 110 -20.07 1.17 -11.21
N LYS A 111 -20.50 0.00 -10.71
CA LYS A 111 -20.66 -0.34 -9.30
C LYS A 111 -19.35 -0.30 -8.51
N TYR A 112 -18.23 -0.56 -9.18
CA TYR A 112 -16.89 -0.58 -8.61
C TYR A 112 -16.01 0.46 -9.28
N VAL A 113 -15.02 0.96 -8.53
CA VAL A 113 -14.01 1.91 -9.00
C VAL A 113 -12.62 1.43 -8.61
N VAL A 114 -11.66 1.63 -9.51
CA VAL A 114 -10.23 1.37 -9.26
C VAL A 114 -9.40 2.45 -9.93
N TYR A 115 -8.31 2.84 -9.28
CA TYR A 115 -7.33 3.77 -9.84
C TYR A 115 -6.14 2.96 -10.35
N VAL A 116 -5.73 3.21 -11.58
CA VAL A 116 -4.62 2.49 -12.23
C VAL A 116 -3.66 3.50 -12.84
N LYS A 117 -2.36 3.30 -12.64
CA LYS A 117 -1.32 4.13 -13.24
C LYS A 117 -0.96 3.56 -14.60
N ASN A 118 -0.99 4.40 -15.62
CA ASN A 118 -0.52 4.00 -16.95
C ASN A 118 1.02 3.83 -16.89
N PRO A 119 1.57 2.66 -17.25
CA PRO A 119 3.02 2.45 -17.18
C PRO A 119 3.81 3.35 -18.13
N LYS A 120 3.23 3.69 -19.30
CA LYS A 120 3.87 4.53 -20.32
C LYS A 120 3.84 6.01 -19.95
N THR A 121 2.67 6.53 -19.61
CA THR A 121 2.49 7.97 -19.37
C THR A 121 2.64 8.37 -17.91
N LYS A 122 2.77 7.41 -17.00
CA LYS A 122 2.80 7.58 -15.52
C LYS A 122 1.57 8.30 -14.94
N LYS A 123 0.55 8.61 -15.76
CA LYS A 123 -0.71 9.26 -15.35
C LYS A 123 -1.66 8.26 -14.69
N VAL A 124 -2.36 8.71 -13.64
CA VAL A 124 -3.39 7.93 -12.95
C VAL A 124 -4.73 8.05 -13.68
N LYS A 125 -5.37 6.91 -13.95
CA LYS A 125 -6.69 6.81 -14.57
C LYS A 125 -7.68 6.22 -13.56
N LYS A 126 -8.85 6.84 -13.45
CA LYS A 126 -10.02 6.29 -12.74
C LYS A 126 -10.79 5.37 -13.69
N LEU A 127 -10.93 4.09 -13.34
CA LEU A 127 -11.74 3.13 -14.06
C LEU A 127 -12.95 2.74 -13.21
N THR A 128 -14.14 2.79 -13.81
CA THR A 128 -15.37 2.25 -13.22
C THR A 128 -15.82 1.02 -13.98
N PHE A 129 -16.30 0.00 -13.26
CA PHE A 129 -16.67 -1.30 -13.84
C PHE A 129 -17.79 -1.98 -13.03
N GLY A 130 -18.41 -2.99 -13.65
CA GLY A 130 -19.58 -3.70 -13.10
C GLY A 130 -20.88 -2.91 -13.28
N SER A 131 -21.95 -3.61 -13.65
CA SER A 131 -23.30 -3.03 -13.72
C SER A 131 -23.84 -2.76 -12.31
N ARG A 132 -24.61 -1.68 -12.15
CA ARG A 132 -25.31 -1.35 -10.90
C ARG A 132 -26.59 -2.18 -10.76
N ASP A 133 -27.21 -2.53 -11.88
CA ASP A 133 -28.50 -3.22 -11.97
C ASP A 133 -28.37 -4.73 -11.74
N MET A 134 -27.15 -5.26 -11.76
CA MET A 134 -26.88 -6.68 -11.57
C MET A 134 -26.15 -6.97 -10.26
N SER A 135 -26.64 -7.98 -9.53
CA SER A 135 -25.93 -8.58 -8.41
C SER A 135 -24.83 -9.52 -8.88
N VAL A 136 -23.70 -9.46 -8.19
CA VAL A 136 -22.54 -10.30 -8.47
C VAL A 136 -22.76 -11.69 -7.86
N LYS A 137 -23.35 -12.61 -8.64
CA LYS A 137 -23.69 -13.97 -8.19
C LYS A 137 -22.50 -14.94 -8.27
N LEU A 138 -21.43 -14.61 -7.54
CA LEU A 138 -20.16 -15.35 -7.48
C LEU A 138 -20.27 -16.75 -6.87
N LYS A 139 -21.21 -16.93 -5.95
CA LYS A 139 -21.44 -18.21 -5.27
C LYS A 139 -21.94 -19.30 -6.23
N ASP A 140 -22.51 -18.92 -7.38
CA ASP A 140 -22.99 -19.86 -8.39
C ASP A 140 -21.83 -20.26 -9.34
N PRO A 141 -21.35 -21.52 -9.29
CA PRO A 141 -20.23 -21.97 -10.09
C PRO A 141 -20.53 -21.96 -11.59
N LYS A 142 -21.78 -22.20 -12.00
CA LYS A 142 -22.19 -22.18 -13.42
C LYS A 142 -22.10 -20.76 -13.97
N ARG A 143 -22.65 -19.77 -13.26
CA ARG A 143 -22.57 -18.36 -13.65
C ARG A 143 -21.14 -17.86 -13.75
N ARG A 144 -20.28 -18.25 -12.80
CA ARG A 144 -18.86 -17.93 -12.83
C ARG A 144 -18.16 -18.54 -14.04
N LYS A 145 -18.33 -19.84 -14.29
CA LYS A 145 -17.73 -20.51 -15.46
C LYS A 145 -18.15 -19.84 -16.77
N SER A 146 -19.43 -19.52 -16.92
CA SER A 146 -19.96 -18.82 -18.11
C SER A 146 -19.42 -17.39 -18.23
N PHE A 147 -19.27 -16.65 -17.13
CA PHE A 147 -18.67 -15.32 -17.18
C PHE A 147 -17.21 -15.39 -17.63
N VAL A 148 -16.44 -16.31 -17.04
CA VAL A 148 -15.02 -16.53 -17.33
C VAL A 148 -14.79 -16.88 -18.79
N ALA A 149 -15.64 -17.74 -19.37
CA ALA A 149 -15.58 -18.10 -20.78
C ALA A 149 -15.92 -16.91 -21.69
N ARG A 150 -17.07 -16.26 -21.48
CA ARG A 150 -17.52 -15.13 -22.33
C ARG A 150 -16.57 -13.94 -22.33
N HIS A 151 -15.92 -13.67 -21.20
CA HIS A 151 -14.99 -12.53 -21.08
C HIS A 151 -13.52 -12.93 -21.28
N LYS A 152 -13.23 -14.18 -21.65
CA LYS A 152 -11.88 -14.71 -21.82
C LYS A 152 -10.97 -14.33 -20.64
N CYS A 153 -11.44 -14.58 -19.43
CA CYS A 153 -10.81 -14.00 -18.23
C CYS A 153 -9.36 -14.47 -18.03
N LYS A 154 -9.03 -15.68 -18.48
CA LYS A 154 -7.66 -16.23 -18.39
C LYS A 154 -6.65 -15.50 -19.28
N GLU A 155 -7.12 -14.85 -20.35
CA GLU A 155 -6.27 -14.15 -21.31
C GLU A 155 -6.06 -12.67 -20.94
N THR A 156 -6.87 -12.11 -20.03
CA THR A 156 -6.80 -10.68 -19.71
C THR A 156 -5.63 -10.33 -18.79
N LYS A 157 -4.63 -9.63 -19.34
CA LYS A 157 -3.43 -9.16 -18.61
C LYS A 157 -3.37 -7.65 -18.40
N ASP A 158 -4.15 -6.87 -19.16
CA ASP A 158 -4.10 -5.41 -19.12
C ASP A 158 -4.87 -4.80 -17.94
N LYS A 159 -4.15 -4.32 -16.93
CA LYS A 159 -4.69 -3.60 -15.75
C LYS A 159 -5.43 -2.31 -16.12
N MET A 160 -5.20 -1.73 -17.30
CA MET A 160 -5.92 -0.53 -17.75
C MET A 160 -7.32 -0.84 -18.29
N SER A 161 -7.64 -2.12 -18.50
CA SER A 161 -8.93 -2.56 -19.02
C SER A 161 -9.96 -2.81 -17.91
N LYS A 162 -11.21 -2.40 -18.14
CA LYS A 162 -12.33 -2.74 -17.24
C LYS A 162 -12.53 -4.26 -17.12
N ARG A 163 -12.27 -4.99 -18.22
CA ARG A 163 -12.35 -6.47 -18.29
C ARG A 163 -11.43 -7.13 -17.28
N TYR A 164 -10.19 -6.64 -17.15
CA TYR A 164 -9.20 -7.17 -16.20
C TYR A 164 -9.73 -7.15 -14.76
N TRP A 165 -10.33 -6.04 -14.36
CA TRP A 165 -10.84 -5.84 -13.01
C TRP A 165 -12.14 -6.61 -12.76
N ALA A 166 -13.04 -6.63 -13.75
CA ALA A 166 -14.26 -7.44 -13.68
C ALA A 166 -13.87 -8.91 -13.44
N CYS A 167 -13.04 -9.50 -14.30
CA CYS A 167 -12.59 -10.89 -14.20
C CYS A 167 -11.89 -11.28 -12.89
N ARG A 168 -11.52 -10.33 -12.02
CA ARG A 168 -10.83 -10.59 -10.75
C ARG A 168 -11.62 -10.10 -9.54
N ILE A 169 -12.88 -9.72 -9.72
CA ILE A 169 -13.70 -9.19 -8.61
C ILE A 169 -13.86 -10.20 -7.47
N GLY A 170 -13.92 -11.50 -7.78
CA GLY A 170 -14.01 -12.58 -6.81
C GLY A 170 -12.83 -12.66 -5.85
N ARG A 171 -11.69 -12.04 -6.16
CA ARG A 171 -10.53 -11.95 -5.26
C ARG A 171 -10.76 -10.97 -4.11
N TYR A 172 -11.82 -10.16 -4.17
CA TYR A 172 -12.15 -9.12 -3.20
C TYR A 172 -13.53 -9.37 -2.55
N PRO A 173 -13.66 -10.34 -1.62
CA PRO A 173 -14.93 -10.73 -1.00
C PRO A 173 -15.72 -9.58 -0.38
N HIS A 174 -15.01 -8.64 0.23
CA HIS A 174 -15.58 -7.44 0.84
C HIS A 174 -16.38 -6.55 -0.15
N LEU A 175 -16.13 -6.66 -1.46
CA LEU A 175 -16.82 -5.85 -2.47
C LEU A 175 -18.18 -6.42 -2.88
N PHE A 176 -18.40 -7.72 -2.69
CA PHE A 176 -19.63 -8.40 -3.07
C PHE A 176 -20.35 -9.07 -1.89
N GLY A 177 -19.93 -8.76 -0.64
CA GLY A 177 -20.53 -9.33 0.56
C GLY A 177 -20.29 -10.84 0.68
N GLY A 178 -19.21 -11.35 0.09
CA GLY A 178 -18.81 -12.74 0.21
C GLY A 178 -17.79 -12.96 1.32
N LYS A 179 -17.65 -14.22 1.75
CA LYS A 179 -16.56 -14.68 2.62
C LYS A 179 -15.45 -15.39 1.84
N THR A 180 -15.81 -16.02 0.72
CA THR A 180 -14.91 -16.83 -0.12
C THR A 180 -14.22 -16.00 -1.20
N ARG A 181 -12.91 -16.22 -1.39
CA ARG A 181 -12.14 -15.66 -2.51
C ARG A 181 -12.22 -16.59 -3.72
N TYR A 182 -12.33 -16.00 -4.92
CA TYR A 182 -12.33 -16.72 -6.19
C TYR A 182 -11.31 -16.13 -7.15
N THR A 183 -10.60 -16.99 -7.90
CA THR A 183 -9.51 -16.57 -8.78
C THR A 183 -9.97 -15.80 -10.02
N TRP A 184 -11.11 -16.20 -10.61
CA TRP A 184 -11.66 -15.69 -11.86
C TRP A 184 -13.17 -15.50 -11.77
N TRP A 185 -13.65 -14.37 -12.31
CA TRP A 185 -14.92 -13.68 -11.95
C TRP A 185 -15.34 -14.12 -10.58
#